data_AF-A0AAD6U9Z6-F1
#
_entry.id   AF-A0AAD6U9Z6-F1
#
_cell.length_a   1.000
_cell.length_b   1.000
_cell.length_c   1.000
_cell.angle_alpha   90.00
_cell.angle_beta   90.00
_cell.angle_gamma   90.00
#
_symmetry.space_group_name_H-M   'P 1'
#
loop_
_entity.id
_entity.type
_entity.pdbx_description
1 polymer ?
#
loop_
_entity_poly.entity_id
_entity_poly.type
_entity_poly.pdbx_seq_one_letter_code
_entity_poly.pdbx_strand_id
1 'polypeptide(L)'
;MQVFIRPTAVQADTPLSLQRIVPRRKITLKSSILPAPAPRNHLFKPPTLLETLMAEKLTLGDSWPPNLRIEPFISRETWAPVKKGLRSKLKRMLREE
;
A
#
# COMPACT_ATOMS: atom_id res chain seq x y z
N MET A 1 32.72 37.55 48.74
CA MET A 1 31.99 37.26 47.49
C MET A 1 32.89 36.44 46.58
N GLN A 2 32.49 35.23 46.19
CA GLN A 2 33.07 34.53 45.04
C GLN A 2 32.00 33.61 44.44
N VAL A 3 31.67 33.88 43.18
CA VAL A 3 30.66 33.18 42.38
C VAL A 3 31.39 32.05 41.66
N PHE A 4 31.02 30.79 41.94
CA PHE A 4 31.47 29.65 41.16
C PHE A 4 30.46 29.38 40.04
N ILE A 5 30.79 29.86 38.84
CA ILE A 5 30.10 29.49 37.61
C ILE A 5 30.50 28.05 37.27
N ARG A 6 29.54 27.13 37.27
CA ARG A 6 29.75 25.77 36.78
C ARG A 6 29.83 25.80 35.26
N PRO A 7 30.80 25.13 34.62
CA PRO A 7 30.87 25.07 33.17
C PRO A 7 29.67 24.27 32.64
N THR A 8 28.94 24.87 31.71
CA THR A 8 27.97 24.21 30.84
C THR A 8 28.71 23.18 30.00
N ALA A 9 28.45 21.90 30.26
CA ALA A 9 28.91 20.83 29.41
C ALA A 9 28.23 20.96 28.03
N VAL A 10 29.01 21.36 27.03
CA VAL A 10 28.68 21.26 25.61
C VAL A 10 28.61 19.77 25.28
N GLN A 11 27.41 19.25 25.05
CA GLN A 11 27.25 17.88 24.59
C GLN A 11 27.68 17.80 23.13
N ALA A 12 28.76 17.03 22.91
CA ALA A 12 29.32 16.72 21.61
C ALA A 12 28.30 16.04 20.69
N ASP A 13 28.30 16.48 19.44
CA ASP A 13 27.58 15.89 18.32
C ASP A 13 27.89 14.40 18.19
N THR A 14 26.87 13.56 18.41
CA THR A 14 26.92 12.11 18.18
C THR A 14 26.00 11.79 17.00
N PRO A 15 26.44 10.98 16.01
CA PRO A 15 25.67 10.74 14.79
C PRO A 15 24.37 9.97 15.04
N LEU A 16 23.32 10.44 14.35
CA LEU A 16 21.96 9.92 14.15
C LEU A 16 21.71 8.44 14.53
N SER A 17 21.43 8.19 15.81
CA SER A 17 20.45 7.16 16.19
C SER A 17 19.11 7.87 16.36
N LEU A 18 18.14 7.54 15.51
CA LEU A 18 16.79 8.14 15.51
C LEU A 18 15.95 7.83 16.75
N GLN A 19 16.52 7.18 17.78
CA GLN A 19 15.77 6.77 18.95
C GLN A 19 16.25 7.54 20.18
N ARG A 20 15.57 8.65 20.46
CA ARG A 20 15.71 9.38 21.72
C ARG A 20 15.19 8.51 22.87
N ILE A 21 16.10 7.88 23.62
CA ILE A 21 15.75 7.13 24.82
C ILE A 21 15.36 8.14 25.92
N VAL A 22 14.06 8.21 26.23
CA VAL A 22 13.55 9.09 27.29
C VAL A 22 13.30 8.26 28.56
N PRO A 23 13.88 8.64 29.72
CA PRO A 23 13.60 7.98 30.99
C PRO A 23 12.11 8.02 31.33
N ARG A 24 11.53 6.90 31.76
CA ARG A 24 10.08 6.76 32.07
C ARG A 24 9.54 7.85 33.00
N ARG A 25 10.35 8.31 33.95
CA ARG A 25 9.99 9.37 34.93
C ARG A 25 9.71 10.73 34.29
N LYS A 26 10.24 10.99 33.09
CA LYS A 26 10.04 12.25 32.35
C LYS A 26 8.82 12.21 31.42
N ILE A 27 8.12 11.08 31.34
CA ILE A 27 6.90 10.94 30.55
C ILE A 27 5.74 11.44 31.42
N THR A 28 5.29 12.67 31.20
CA THR A 28 4.03 13.14 31.78
C THR A 28 2.90 12.40 31.08
N LEU A 29 2.27 11.44 31.77
CA LEU A 29 1.13 10.66 31.27
C LEU A 29 -0.12 11.55 31.16
N LYS A 30 -0.12 12.45 30.17
CA LYS A 30 -1.32 13.18 29.73
C LYS A 30 -1.91 12.55 28.47
N SER A 31 -1.78 11.24 28.32
CA SER A 31 -2.29 10.54 27.14
C SER A 31 -3.75 10.22 27.35
N SER A 32 -4.63 10.97 26.67
CA SER A 32 -5.92 10.43 26.26
C SER A 32 -5.63 9.14 25.49
N ILE A 33 -6.08 8.01 26.03
CA ILE A 33 -5.96 6.72 25.36
C ILE A 33 -6.79 6.85 24.09
N LEU A 34 -6.13 7.07 22.95
CA LEU A 34 -6.82 7.10 21.67
C LEU A 34 -7.41 5.71 21.44
N PRO A 35 -8.72 5.59 21.16
CA PRO A 35 -9.32 4.30 20.88
C PRO A 35 -8.66 3.69 19.64
N ALA A 36 -8.65 2.35 19.59
CA ALA A 36 -8.18 1.64 18.41
C ALA A 36 -8.93 2.13 17.16
N PRO A 37 -8.26 2.28 16.00
CA PRO A 37 -8.94 2.63 14.77
C PRO A 37 -10.01 1.59 14.45
N ALA A 38 -11.15 2.06 13.92
CA ALA A 38 -12.24 1.17 13.54
C ALA A 38 -11.75 0.14 12.51
N PRO A 39 -12.20 -1.14 12.62
CA PRO A 39 -11.88 -2.14 11.62
C PRO A 39 -12.40 -1.68 10.25
N ARG A 40 -11.57 -1.81 9.23
CA ARG A 40 -11.97 -1.50 7.86
C ARG A 40 -13.06 -2.49 7.46
N ASN A 41 -14.30 -2.00 7.30
CA ASN A 41 -15.39 -2.84 6.82
C ASN A 41 -15.08 -3.31 5.40
N HIS A 42 -14.69 -4.58 5.26
CA HIS A 42 -14.43 -5.23 3.97
C HIS A 42 -15.71 -5.52 3.15
N LEU A 43 -16.89 -5.18 3.70
CA LEU A 43 -18.19 -5.46 3.10
C LEU A 43 -18.46 -4.63 1.84
N PHE A 44 -17.82 -3.46 1.70
CA PHE A 44 -17.95 -2.63 0.52
C PHE A 44 -16.62 -2.58 -0.24
N LYS A 45 -16.51 -3.43 -1.26
CA LYS A 45 -15.45 -3.28 -2.26
C LYS A 45 -15.98 -2.34 -3.34
N PRO A 46 -15.35 -1.18 -3.57
CA PRO A 46 -15.74 -0.35 -4.70
C PRO A 46 -15.57 -1.15 -6.01
N PRO A 47 -16.37 -0.87 -7.04
CA PRO A 47 -16.22 -1.54 -8.32
C PRO A 47 -14.81 -1.30 -8.86
N THR A 48 -14.24 -2.33 -9.47
CA THR A 48 -12.95 -2.19 -10.14
C THR A 48 -13.11 -1.40 -11.42
N LEU A 49 -12.04 -0.73 -11.87
CA LEU A 49 -12.05 -0.02 -13.15
C LEU A 49 -12.52 -0.92 -14.31
N LEU A 50 -12.12 -2.20 -14.31
CA LEU A 50 -12.50 -3.16 -15.32
C LEU A 50 -14.02 -3.41 -15.32
N GLU A 51 -14.62 -3.56 -14.13
CA GLU A 51 -16.07 -3.69 -13.98
C GLU A 51 -16.81 -2.44 -14.49
N THR A 52 -16.29 -1.25 -14.17
CA THR A 52 -16.85 0.02 -14.66
C THR A 52 -16.80 0.09 -16.18
N LEU A 53 -15.64 -0.18 -16.79
CA LEU A 53 -15.47 -0.15 -18.24
C LEU A 53 -16.30 -1.23 -18.95
N MET A 54 -16.45 -2.41 -18.35
CA MET A 54 -17.33 -3.46 -18.89
C MET A 54 -18.79 -3.00 -18.88
N ALA A 55 -19.24 -2.37 -17.80
CA ALA A 55 -20.59 -1.81 -17.72
C ALA A 55 -20.79 -0.70 -18.77
N GLU A 56 -19.83 0.21 -18.93
CA GLU A 56 -19.89 1.29 -19.92
C GLU A 56 -19.89 0.76 -21.36
N LYS A 57 -19.13 -0.29 -21.65
CA LYS A 57 -19.16 -0.92 -22.97
C LYS A 57 -20.53 -1.50 -23.31
N LEU A 58 -21.18 -2.11 -22.33
CA LEU A 58 -22.53 -2.65 -22.49
C LEU A 58 -23.57 -1.55 -22.68
N THR A 59 -23.43 -0.40 -22.02
CA THR A 59 -24.37 0.72 -22.16
C THR A 59 -24.18 1.50 -23.46
N LEU A 60 -22.93 1.68 -23.91
CA LEU A 60 -22.60 2.48 -25.09
C LEU A 60 -22.77 1.72 -26.40
N GLY A 61 -22.64 0.39 -26.40
CA GLY A 61 -22.83 -0.46 -27.58
C GLY A 61 -22.03 0.01 -28.78
N ASP A 62 -22.72 0.48 -29.83
CA ASP A 62 -22.12 0.95 -31.09
C ASP A 62 -21.33 2.26 -30.96
N SER A 63 -21.55 3.02 -29.88
CA SER A 63 -20.78 4.24 -29.58
C SER A 63 -19.49 3.97 -28.82
N TRP A 64 -19.17 2.70 -28.53
CA TRP A 64 -17.94 2.34 -27.83
C TRP A 64 -16.69 2.68 -28.66
N PRO A 65 -15.68 3.34 -28.06
CA PRO A 65 -14.45 3.69 -28.76
C PRO A 65 -13.75 2.47 -29.36
N PRO A 66 -13.46 2.46 -30.67
CA PRO A 66 -12.86 1.31 -31.35
C PRO A 66 -11.42 1.03 -30.91
N ASN A 67 -10.74 2.02 -30.32
CA ASN A 67 -9.38 1.90 -29.81
C ASN A 67 -9.31 1.25 -28.41
N LEU A 68 -10.44 1.02 -27.72
CA LEU A 68 -10.44 0.39 -26.40
C LEU A 68 -10.94 -1.05 -26.47
N ARG A 69 -10.02 -1.99 -26.29
CA ARG A 69 -10.32 -3.42 -26.17
C ARG A 69 -10.16 -3.88 -24.72
N ILE A 70 -11.26 -4.36 -24.13
CA ILE A 70 -11.27 -4.97 -22.79
C ILE A 70 -11.04 -6.47 -22.95
N GLU A 71 -9.89 -6.97 -22.51
CA GLU A 71 -9.59 -8.41 -22.54
C GLU A 71 -10.25 -9.15 -21.36
N PRO A 72 -10.75 -10.36 -21.56
CA PRO A 72 -11.31 -11.18 -20.48
C PRO A 72 -10.21 -11.68 -19.55
N PHE A 73 -10.56 -11.84 -18.28
CA PHE A 73 -9.64 -12.41 -17.29
C PHE A 73 -9.31 -13.87 -17.60
N ILE A 74 -8.02 -14.19 -17.73
CA ILE A 74 -7.55 -15.54 -18.01
C ILE A 74 -7.58 -16.38 -16.71
N SER A 75 -8.65 -17.15 -16.53
CA SER A 75 -8.86 -18.02 -15.37
C SER A 75 -7.94 -19.24 -15.37
N ARG A 76 -7.88 -19.96 -14.24
CA ARG A 76 -7.16 -21.24 -14.14
C ARG A 76 -7.71 -22.30 -15.10
N GLU A 77 -9.01 -22.28 -15.36
CA GLU A 77 -9.70 -23.20 -16.27
C GLU A 77 -9.20 -23.03 -17.71
N THR A 78 -8.94 -21.78 -18.12
CA THR A 78 -8.36 -21.46 -19.43
C THR A 78 -7.02 -22.17 -19.67
N TRP A 79 -6.26 -22.44 -18.60
CA TRP A 79 -4.97 -23.14 -18.68
C TRP A 79 -5.09 -24.66 -18.57
N ALA A 80 -6.26 -25.21 -18.21
CA ALA A 80 -6.45 -26.64 -18.02
C ALA A 80 -6.02 -27.49 -19.24
N PRO A 81 -6.40 -27.17 -20.49
CA PRO A 81 -6.00 -27.96 -21.65
C PRO A 81 -4.53 -27.77 -22.07
N VAL A 82 -3.85 -26.74 -21.55
CA VAL A 82 -2.48 -26.42 -21.95
C VAL A 82 -1.48 -27.36 -21.26
N LYS A 83 -0.55 -27.95 -22.02
CA LYS A 83 0.54 -28.79 -21.46
C LYS A 83 1.36 -28.02 -20.42
N LYS A 84 1.66 -28.66 -19.29
CA LYS A 84 2.34 -28.03 -18.13
C LYS A 84 3.65 -27.32 -18.49
N GLY A 85 4.47 -27.92 -19.38
CA GLY A 85 5.73 -27.33 -19.84
C GLY A 85 5.59 -26.07 -20.70
N LEU A 86 4.42 -25.85 -21.32
CA LEU A 86 4.16 -24.67 -22.15
C LEU A 86 3.51 -23.53 -21.36
N ARG A 87 2.83 -23.83 -20.25
CA ARG A 87 2.14 -22.83 -19.43
C ARG A 87 3.07 -21.74 -18.92
N SER A 88 4.29 -22.07 -18.50
CA SER A 88 5.28 -21.11 -18.01
C SER A 88 5.70 -20.13 -19.11
N LYS A 89 5.97 -20.65 -20.32
CA LYS A 89 6.34 -19.84 -21.48
C LYS A 89 5.19 -18.91 -21.89
N LEU A 90 3.97 -19.42 -21.99
CA LEU A 90 2.80 -18.63 -22.38
C LEU A 90 2.44 -17.57 -21.34
N LYS A 91 2.51 -17.90 -20.05
CA LYS A 91 2.33 -16.92 -18.97
C LYS A 91 3.39 -15.83 -18.96
N ARG A 92 4.62 -16.15 -19.36
CA ARG A 92 5.69 -15.17 -19.52
C ARG A 92 5.39 -14.20 -20.66
N MET A 93 4.86 -14.70 -21.78
CA MET A 93 4.49 -13.85 -22.93
C MET A 93 3.31 -12.91 -22.64
N LEU A 94 2.44 -13.27 -21.69
CA LEU A 94 1.31 -12.42 -21.27
C LEU A 94 1.71 -11.27 -20.34
N ARG A 95 2.93 -11.28 -19.81
CA ARG A 95 3.46 -10.13 -19.08
C ARG A 95 4.16 -9.28 -20.12
N GLU A 96 3.64 -8.07 -20.36
CA GLU A 96 4.41 -7.05 -21.07
C GLU A 96 5.67 -6.72 -20.23
N GLU A 97 6.79 -6.48 -20.90
CA GLU A 97 8.07 -6.07 -20.28
C GLU A 97 7.95 -4.70 -19.61
#